data_AF-A0A1Z9X241-F1
#
_entry.id   AF-A0A1Z9X241-F1
#
_cell.length_a   1.000
_cell.length_b   1.000
_cell.length_c   1.000
_cell.angle_alpha   90.00
_cell.angle_beta   90.00
_cell.angle_gamma   90.00
#
_symmetry.space_group_name_H-M   'P 1'
#
loop_
_entity.id
_entity.type
_entity.pdbx_description
1 polymer ?
#
loop_
_entity_poly.entity_id
_entity_poly.type
_entity_poly.pdbx_seq_one_letter_code
_entity_poly.pdbx_strand_id
1 'polypeptide(L)'
;MQIDLTAFKERRPSIAPLFDYIENAALTQMEVSGYSATIPYPDNLVNYNRLFLPLFMYSPDSKEFVSLLNLFADWFERLSFDYPNIALINMLINKHSGVINNLRKVIASDDELITFLDARIIEAEHIARSGITVDYHPDLLKMLSLTDSVKSCAIPIDQLKLPYASLYLDFRNAEPPIVTRSGEVIHGCYVQQKLISWDGAQRINLIEGDASLRLQAERGAIQSGKDIMMFQMLFIYDTNDPDNIMNNAFNIAASVDAGIAINQAVLYDDDVDNVTFAGDSFEEMSAPISMVINTIMYMNAKDSERVEIKEATGMTHKIKSLKNPSKRRKAEARIKREFYDYVRIGKQFSFEGLFERDAESGKDKKSPHLRLGHFHTYYVGERLQRDAEGNVIRDENGQGVPVPPGKREKEIKWVAPVLINASERDNKQHKTRRIQ
;
A
#
# COMPACT_ATOMS: atom_id res chain seq x y z
N MET A 1 21.44 -24.42 -7.09
CA MET A 1 22.37 -24.46 -5.95
C MET A 1 21.51 -24.69 -4.72
N GLN A 2 21.76 -25.72 -3.90
CA GLN A 2 20.99 -25.93 -2.68
C GLN A 2 21.60 -25.06 -1.57
N ILE A 3 20.88 -24.02 -1.16
CA ILE A 3 21.24 -23.17 -0.01
C ILE A 3 20.49 -23.69 1.21
N ASP A 4 21.20 -23.84 2.33
CA ASP A 4 20.60 -24.15 3.64
C ASP A 4 20.83 -22.97 4.59
N LEU A 5 19.74 -22.28 4.94
CA LEU A 5 19.67 -21.14 5.84
C LEU A 5 19.01 -21.51 7.17
N THR A 6 18.92 -22.81 7.52
CA THR A 6 18.30 -23.27 8.79
C THR A 6 18.88 -22.54 10.01
N ALA A 7 20.22 -22.43 10.09
CA ALA A 7 20.87 -21.73 11.19
C ALA A 7 20.56 -20.22 11.25
N PHE A 8 20.30 -19.58 10.10
CA PHE A 8 19.85 -18.17 10.06
C PHE A 8 18.43 -18.06 10.59
N LYS A 9 17.53 -18.93 10.14
CA LYS A 9 16.12 -18.97 10.57
C LYS A 9 15.98 -19.18 12.07
N GLU A 10 16.80 -20.06 12.65
CA GLU A 10 16.84 -20.29 14.10
C GLU A 10 17.34 -19.07 14.90
N ARG A 11 18.33 -18.33 14.37
CA ARG A 11 18.92 -17.15 15.03
C ARG A 11 18.08 -15.88 14.85
N ARG A 12 17.24 -15.84 13.83
CA ARG A 12 16.51 -14.67 13.36
C ARG A 12 15.08 -15.08 12.94
N PRO A 13 14.27 -15.60 13.88
CA PRO A 13 12.95 -16.17 13.54
C PRO A 13 11.97 -15.13 13.00
N SER A 14 12.16 -13.86 13.34
CA SER A 14 11.26 -12.76 12.94
C SER A 14 11.28 -12.47 11.43
N ILE A 15 12.38 -12.81 10.75
CA ILE A 15 12.60 -12.63 9.31
C ILE A 15 12.77 -13.97 8.57
N ALA A 16 12.47 -15.08 9.24
CA ALA A 16 12.52 -16.42 8.64
C ALA A 16 11.75 -16.53 7.31
N PRO A 17 10.58 -15.87 7.11
CA PRO A 17 9.89 -15.89 5.83
C PRO A 17 10.75 -15.42 4.65
N LEU A 18 11.62 -14.43 4.86
CA LEU A 18 12.54 -13.96 3.81
C LEU A 18 13.60 -15.01 3.48
N PHE A 19 14.14 -15.70 4.48
CA PHE A 19 15.10 -16.78 4.25
C PHE A 19 14.46 -17.99 3.57
N ASP A 20 13.24 -18.37 3.97
CA ASP A 20 12.49 -19.42 3.29
C ASP A 20 12.24 -19.04 1.83
N TYR A 21 11.92 -17.78 1.54
CA TYR A 21 11.81 -17.29 0.16
C TYR A 21 13.13 -17.43 -0.62
N ILE A 22 14.26 -17.00 -0.05
CA ILE A 22 15.58 -17.09 -0.69
C ILE A 22 15.99 -18.55 -0.95
N GLU A 23 15.81 -19.45 0.03
CA GLU A 23 16.07 -20.88 -0.14
C GLU A 23 15.23 -21.49 -1.26
N ASN A 24 13.92 -21.21 -1.26
CA ASN A 24 13.00 -21.73 -2.27
C ASN A 24 13.35 -21.24 -3.67
N ALA A 25 13.69 -19.95 -3.81
CA ALA A 25 14.10 -19.38 -5.09
C ALA A 25 15.42 -19.98 -5.60
N ALA A 26 16.36 -20.34 -4.71
CA ALA A 26 17.62 -20.98 -5.10
C ALA A 26 17.46 -22.43 -5.59
N LEU A 27 16.45 -23.14 -5.07
CA LEU A 27 16.16 -24.54 -5.36
C LEU A 27 15.50 -24.75 -6.73
N THR A 28 14.67 -23.82 -7.19
CA THR A 28 13.83 -23.98 -8.40
C THR A 28 14.57 -23.77 -9.73
N GLN A 29 15.89 -23.55 -9.73
CA GLN A 29 16.75 -23.39 -10.92
C GLN A 29 16.10 -22.59 -12.07
N MET A 30 15.45 -21.46 -11.77
CA MET A 30 14.85 -20.59 -12.79
C MET A 30 13.83 -21.29 -13.72
N GLU A 31 13.12 -22.34 -13.27
CA GLU A 31 11.90 -22.75 -13.97
C GLU A 31 10.86 -21.64 -13.81
N VAL A 32 10.79 -20.76 -14.82
CA VAL A 32 9.74 -19.73 -14.94
C VAL A 32 8.42 -20.46 -15.14
N SER A 33 7.67 -20.66 -14.07
CA SER A 33 6.22 -20.82 -14.22
C SER A 33 5.69 -19.42 -14.47
N GLY A 34 5.17 -19.18 -15.68
CA GLY A 34 4.68 -17.86 -16.10
C GLY A 34 3.70 -17.23 -15.12
N TYR A 35 3.51 -15.91 -15.27
CA TYR A 35 2.57 -15.10 -14.51
C TYR A 35 1.22 -15.79 -14.34
N SER A 36 0.69 -15.74 -13.12
CA SER A 36 -0.69 -16.12 -12.87
C SER A 36 -1.52 -14.87 -12.61
N ALA A 37 -2.33 -14.48 -13.60
CA ALA A 37 -3.29 -13.38 -13.47
C ALA A 37 -4.31 -13.61 -12.33
N THR A 38 -4.46 -14.84 -11.84
CA THR A 38 -5.42 -15.18 -10.77
C THR A 38 -4.90 -14.94 -9.36
N ILE A 39 -3.59 -14.81 -9.13
CA ILE A 39 -3.03 -14.48 -7.80
C ILE A 39 -2.38 -13.09 -7.77
N PRO A 40 -2.37 -12.42 -6.62
CA PRO A 40 -1.81 -11.08 -6.51
C PRO A 40 -0.28 -11.13 -6.60
N TYR A 41 0.34 -9.97 -6.79
CA TYR A 41 1.78 -9.88 -7.05
C TYR A 41 2.66 -10.48 -5.93
N PRO A 42 2.40 -10.27 -4.62
CA PRO A 42 3.21 -10.88 -3.55
C PRO A 42 3.29 -12.39 -3.63
N ASP A 43 2.18 -13.05 -3.93
CA ASP A 43 2.14 -14.50 -4.09
C ASP A 43 2.73 -14.95 -5.45
N ASN A 44 2.60 -14.11 -6.48
CA ASN A 44 3.28 -14.29 -7.77
C ASN A 44 4.81 -14.15 -7.67
N LEU A 45 5.37 -13.51 -6.63
CA LEU A 45 6.82 -13.37 -6.47
C LEU A 45 7.56 -14.71 -6.43
N VAL A 46 6.90 -15.76 -5.92
CA VAL A 46 7.42 -17.14 -5.90
C VAL A 46 7.46 -17.75 -7.30
N ASN A 47 6.59 -17.30 -8.21
CA ASN A 47 6.53 -17.74 -9.60
C ASN A 47 7.48 -16.91 -10.48
N TYR A 48 7.65 -15.63 -10.17
CA TYR A 48 8.51 -14.71 -10.91
C TYR A 48 10.00 -14.85 -10.60
N ASN A 49 10.40 -15.48 -9.48
CA ASN A 49 11.74 -15.99 -9.11
C ASN A 49 12.99 -15.15 -9.47
N ARG A 50 12.82 -13.87 -9.82
CA ARG A 50 13.85 -13.00 -10.40
C ARG A 50 14.18 -11.81 -9.51
N LEU A 51 13.74 -11.76 -8.26
CA LEU A 51 13.73 -10.47 -7.55
C LEU A 51 14.79 -10.35 -6.44
N PHE A 52 14.90 -11.32 -5.52
CA PHE A 52 16.00 -11.35 -4.54
C PHE A 52 17.17 -12.22 -4.96
N LEU A 53 16.87 -13.34 -5.61
CA LEU A 53 17.88 -14.25 -6.12
C LEU A 53 18.92 -13.56 -7.02
N PRO A 54 18.62 -12.58 -7.89
CA PRO A 54 19.64 -11.92 -8.69
C PRO A 54 20.70 -11.23 -7.83
N LEU A 55 20.29 -10.41 -6.85
CA LEU A 55 21.26 -9.68 -6.01
C LEU A 55 22.23 -10.65 -5.32
N PHE A 56 21.70 -11.73 -4.74
CA PHE A 56 22.51 -12.76 -4.09
C PHE A 56 23.27 -13.66 -5.08
N MET A 57 22.78 -13.85 -6.32
CA MET A 57 23.48 -14.57 -7.40
C MET A 57 24.67 -13.79 -7.95
N TYR A 58 24.67 -12.47 -7.82
CA TYR A 58 25.81 -11.62 -8.16
C TYR A 58 26.89 -11.57 -7.07
N SER A 59 26.68 -12.29 -5.96
CA SER A 59 27.68 -12.47 -4.90
C SER A 59 28.80 -13.42 -5.35
N PRO A 60 30.03 -12.94 -5.56
CA PRO A 60 31.13 -13.71 -6.15
C PRO A 60 31.67 -14.82 -5.25
N ASP A 61 31.44 -14.75 -3.93
CA ASP A 61 31.82 -15.80 -2.98
C ASP A 61 30.82 -15.96 -1.81
N SER A 62 31.03 -17.02 -1.01
CA SER A 62 30.18 -17.38 0.12
C SER A 62 30.26 -16.42 1.31
N LYS A 63 31.36 -15.67 1.46
CA LYS A 63 31.51 -14.69 2.55
C LYS A 63 30.69 -13.43 2.25
N GLU A 64 30.74 -12.94 1.02
CA GLU A 64 29.93 -11.80 0.60
C GLU A 64 28.43 -12.13 0.67
N PHE A 65 28.05 -13.35 0.30
CA PHE A 65 26.66 -13.83 0.40
C PHE A 65 26.16 -13.82 1.85
N VAL A 66 26.95 -14.39 2.78
CA VAL A 66 26.65 -14.37 4.21
C VAL A 66 26.60 -12.95 4.77
N SER A 67 27.48 -12.06 4.31
CA SER A 67 27.48 -10.65 4.72
C SER A 67 26.21 -9.94 4.25
N LEU A 68 25.75 -10.16 3.02
CA LEU A 68 24.50 -9.61 2.52
C LEU A 68 23.30 -10.13 3.32
N LEU A 69 23.25 -11.43 3.63
CA LEU A 69 22.18 -12.01 4.45
C LEU A 69 22.09 -11.32 5.81
N ASN A 70 23.23 -11.10 6.47
CA ASN A 70 23.26 -10.38 7.75
C ASN A 70 22.82 -8.92 7.60
N LEU A 71 23.23 -8.24 6.52
CA LEU A 71 22.82 -6.85 6.25
C LEU A 71 21.31 -6.73 6.09
N PHE A 72 20.70 -7.54 5.22
CA PHE A 72 19.25 -7.52 5.02
C PHE A 72 18.50 -7.94 6.28
N ALA A 73 19.05 -8.90 7.04
CA ALA A 73 18.48 -9.31 8.31
C ALA A 73 18.44 -8.16 9.32
N ASP A 74 19.58 -7.54 9.59
CA ASP A 74 19.68 -6.42 10.52
C ASP A 74 18.84 -5.22 10.04
N TRP A 75 18.74 -5.02 8.72
CA TRP A 75 17.90 -4.00 8.13
C TRP A 75 16.42 -4.19 8.46
N PHE A 76 15.84 -5.34 8.12
CA PHE A 76 14.40 -5.57 8.31
C PHE A 76 14.01 -5.78 9.78
N GLU A 77 14.92 -6.28 10.62
CA GLU A 77 14.67 -6.42 12.05
C GLU A 77 14.73 -5.08 12.81
N ARG A 78 15.60 -4.15 12.40
CA ARG A 78 15.94 -2.99 13.27
C ARG A 78 15.98 -1.64 12.58
N LEU A 79 16.41 -1.56 11.32
CA LEU A 79 16.75 -0.27 10.70
C LEU A 79 15.67 0.26 9.76
N SER A 80 14.93 -0.63 9.12
CA SER A 80 13.92 -0.32 8.09
C SER A 80 12.82 0.66 8.53
N PHE A 81 12.54 0.78 9.82
CA PHE A 81 11.55 1.74 10.35
C PHE A 81 12.12 3.14 10.54
N ASP A 82 13.40 3.22 10.91
CA ASP A 82 14.08 4.46 11.29
C ASP A 82 14.83 5.10 10.10
N TYR A 83 15.10 4.31 9.06
CA TYR A 83 15.87 4.72 7.90
C TYR A 83 15.12 4.43 6.59
N PRO A 84 15.20 5.37 5.62
CA PRO A 84 14.65 5.16 4.28
C PRO A 84 15.47 4.14 3.50
N ASN A 85 14.86 3.51 2.49
CA ASN A 85 15.51 2.47 1.67
C ASN A 85 16.79 2.96 0.99
N ILE A 86 16.86 4.26 0.63
CA ILE A 86 18.06 4.85 0.03
C ILE A 86 19.30 4.69 0.92
N ALA A 87 19.15 4.63 2.24
CA ALA A 87 20.29 4.37 3.13
C ALA A 87 20.83 2.93 2.98
N LEU A 88 19.95 1.94 2.83
CA LEU A 88 20.37 0.56 2.51
C LEU A 88 21.01 0.48 1.12
N ILE A 89 20.43 1.15 0.12
CA ILE A 89 20.97 1.21 -1.23
C ILE A 89 22.39 1.79 -1.21
N ASN A 90 22.60 2.90 -0.51
CA ASN A 90 23.93 3.49 -0.32
C ASN A 90 24.89 2.55 0.42
N MET A 91 24.42 1.79 1.41
CA MET A 91 25.24 0.76 2.06
C MET A 91 25.63 -0.36 1.10
N LEU A 92 24.73 -0.81 0.23
CA LEU A 92 25.02 -1.82 -0.80
C LEU A 92 26.05 -1.30 -1.81
N ILE A 93 25.88 -0.08 -2.32
CA ILE A 93 26.82 0.57 -3.24
C ILE A 93 28.23 0.67 -2.64
N ASN A 94 28.32 1.07 -1.37
CA ASN A 94 29.62 1.32 -0.74
C ASN A 94 30.29 0.06 -0.17
N LYS A 95 29.53 -0.88 0.42
CA LYS A 95 30.08 -2.05 1.13
C LYS A 95 30.05 -3.34 0.31
N HIS A 96 29.22 -3.40 -0.73
CA HIS A 96 29.01 -4.56 -1.59
C HIS A 96 29.20 -4.19 -3.06
N SER A 97 30.25 -3.41 -3.36
CA SER A 97 30.52 -2.88 -4.70
C SER A 97 30.74 -3.98 -5.74
N GLY A 98 31.20 -5.16 -5.34
CA GLY A 98 31.34 -6.32 -6.23
C GLY A 98 30.00 -6.78 -6.81
N VAL A 99 29.01 -6.97 -5.93
CA VAL A 99 27.62 -7.29 -6.29
C VAL A 99 27.00 -6.19 -7.16
N ILE A 100 27.18 -4.93 -6.78
CA ILE A 100 26.64 -3.79 -7.51
C ILE A 100 27.25 -3.64 -8.90
N ASN A 101 28.57 -3.81 -9.04
CA ASN A 101 29.24 -3.80 -10.34
C ASN A 101 28.79 -4.95 -11.25
N ASN A 102 28.43 -6.09 -10.69
CA ASN A 102 27.85 -7.19 -11.45
C ASN A 102 26.42 -6.89 -11.89
N LEU A 103 25.61 -6.27 -11.03
CA LEU A 103 24.24 -5.85 -11.35
C LEU A 103 24.22 -4.77 -12.45
N ARG A 104 25.16 -3.81 -12.42
CA ARG A 104 25.38 -2.80 -13.46
C ARG A 104 25.75 -3.35 -14.85
N LYS A 105 26.08 -4.65 -14.97
CA LYS A 105 26.26 -5.27 -16.30
C LYS A 105 24.93 -5.55 -17.01
N VAL A 106 23.82 -5.49 -16.27
CA VAL A 106 22.48 -5.84 -16.75
C VAL A 106 21.52 -4.66 -16.63
N ILE A 107 21.78 -3.72 -15.71
CA ILE A 107 21.01 -2.48 -15.53
C ILE A 107 21.79 -1.32 -16.15
N ALA A 108 21.14 -0.51 -16.99
CA ALA A 108 21.83 0.40 -17.92
C ALA A 108 22.23 1.74 -17.28
N SER A 109 21.51 2.21 -16.25
CA SER A 109 21.80 3.49 -15.58
C SER A 109 21.80 3.38 -14.04
N ASP A 110 22.39 4.37 -13.38
CA ASP A 110 22.39 4.45 -11.91
C ASP A 110 20.99 4.75 -11.35
N ASP A 111 20.16 5.50 -12.08
CA ASP A 111 18.77 5.79 -11.69
C ASP A 111 17.89 4.53 -11.79
N GLU A 112 18.05 3.74 -12.86
CA GLU A 112 17.41 2.44 -13.00
C GLU A 112 17.86 1.48 -11.89
N LEU A 113 19.13 1.51 -11.51
CA LEU A 113 19.67 0.68 -10.43
C LEU A 113 19.04 1.03 -9.08
N ILE A 114 18.94 2.32 -8.75
CA ILE A 114 18.32 2.78 -7.50
C ILE A 114 16.84 2.39 -7.48
N THR A 115 16.12 2.66 -8.57
CA THR A 115 14.69 2.32 -8.70
C THR A 115 14.46 0.81 -8.58
N PHE A 116 15.29 0.02 -9.24
CA PHE A 116 15.25 -1.45 -9.14
C PHE A 116 15.49 -1.90 -7.70
N LEU A 117 16.54 -1.40 -7.03
CA LEU A 117 16.85 -1.80 -5.66
C LEU A 117 15.76 -1.38 -4.68
N ASP A 118 15.19 -0.19 -4.83
CA ASP A 118 14.10 0.29 -3.96
C ASP A 118 12.86 -0.59 -4.10
N ALA A 119 12.44 -0.89 -5.33
CA ALA A 119 11.34 -1.81 -5.60
C ALA A 119 11.57 -3.19 -4.96
N ARG A 120 12.78 -3.73 -5.09
CA ARG A 120 13.15 -4.99 -4.44
C ARG A 120 13.06 -4.89 -2.93
N ILE A 121 13.67 -3.86 -2.32
CA ILE A 121 13.66 -3.68 -0.86
C ILE A 121 12.22 -3.62 -0.32
N ILE A 122 11.30 -2.92 -1.00
CA ILE A 122 9.88 -2.88 -0.64
C ILE A 122 9.27 -4.29 -0.64
N GLU A 123 9.51 -5.08 -1.68
CA GLU A 123 9.01 -6.45 -1.77
C GLU A 123 9.60 -7.38 -0.68
N ALA A 124 10.91 -7.30 -0.39
CA ALA A 124 11.45 -8.09 0.73
C ALA A 124 10.92 -7.64 2.07
N GLU A 125 10.75 -6.34 2.29
CA GLU A 125 10.17 -5.87 3.53
C GLU A 125 8.76 -6.45 3.72
N HIS A 126 7.98 -6.54 2.65
CA HIS A 126 6.70 -7.24 2.68
C HIS A 126 6.84 -8.72 3.05
N ILE A 127 7.74 -9.46 2.39
CA ILE A 127 7.96 -10.90 2.68
C ILE A 127 8.47 -11.09 4.11
N ALA A 128 9.52 -10.36 4.51
CA ALA A 128 10.17 -10.47 5.81
C ALA A 128 9.19 -10.25 6.96
N ARG A 129 8.22 -9.34 6.78
CA ARG A 129 7.20 -9.03 7.79
C ARG A 129 5.96 -9.93 7.71
N SER A 130 5.90 -10.89 6.80
CA SER A 130 4.66 -11.61 6.47
C SER A 130 3.53 -10.61 6.22
N GLY A 131 3.82 -9.63 5.36
CA GLY A 131 2.94 -8.52 5.02
C GLY A 131 1.56 -8.99 4.57
N ILE A 132 0.57 -8.12 4.76
CA ILE A 132 -0.82 -8.48 4.51
C ILE A 132 -1.20 -8.10 3.08
N THR A 133 -1.72 -9.08 2.34
CA THR A 133 -2.50 -8.83 1.13
C THR A 133 -3.92 -8.42 1.52
N VAL A 134 -4.34 -7.23 1.10
CA VAL A 134 -5.69 -6.71 1.29
C VAL A 134 -6.50 -6.97 0.04
N ASP A 135 -7.56 -7.74 0.21
CA ASP A 135 -8.60 -7.97 -0.79
C ASP A 135 -9.87 -7.20 -0.40
N TYR A 136 -10.70 -6.92 -1.40
CA TYR A 136 -11.89 -6.08 -1.24
C TYR A 136 -13.14 -6.88 -1.49
N HIS A 137 -14.20 -6.58 -0.74
CA HIS A 137 -15.53 -6.87 -1.26
C HIS A 137 -15.76 -6.03 -2.54
N PRO A 138 -16.27 -6.61 -3.65
CA PRO A 138 -16.41 -5.90 -4.93
C PRO A 138 -17.17 -4.58 -4.83
N ASP A 139 -18.25 -4.57 -4.04
CA ASP A 139 -19.06 -3.37 -3.80
C ASP A 139 -18.29 -2.26 -3.07
N LEU A 140 -17.39 -2.62 -2.14
CA LEU A 140 -16.52 -1.63 -1.50
C LEU A 140 -15.50 -1.08 -2.48
N LEU A 141 -14.83 -1.97 -3.23
CA LEU A 141 -13.81 -1.59 -4.22
C LEU A 141 -14.36 -0.57 -5.20
N LYS A 142 -15.57 -0.81 -5.71
CA LYS A 142 -16.29 0.12 -6.58
C LYS A 142 -16.61 1.46 -5.92
N MET A 143 -17.04 1.48 -4.66
CA MET A 143 -17.31 2.75 -3.97
C MET A 143 -16.03 3.56 -3.74
N LEU A 144 -14.92 2.89 -3.38
CA LEU A 144 -13.64 3.55 -3.18
C LEU A 144 -13.05 4.09 -4.49
N SER A 145 -13.17 3.35 -5.61
CA SER A 145 -12.68 3.79 -6.92
C SER A 145 -13.46 4.97 -7.50
N LEU A 146 -14.72 5.16 -7.09
CA LEU A 146 -15.56 6.30 -7.48
C LEU A 146 -15.34 7.56 -6.61
N THR A 147 -14.49 7.49 -5.59
CA THR A 147 -14.22 8.64 -4.73
C THR A 147 -13.30 9.64 -5.45
N ASP A 148 -13.65 10.92 -5.36
CA ASP A 148 -12.94 12.04 -5.98
C ASP A 148 -11.48 12.12 -5.50
N SER A 149 -10.54 11.90 -6.42
CA SER A 149 -9.10 11.83 -6.13
C SER A 149 -8.53 13.12 -5.56
N VAL A 150 -9.01 14.27 -6.01
CA VAL A 150 -8.56 15.57 -5.52
C VAL A 150 -8.95 15.75 -4.07
N LYS A 151 -10.17 15.32 -3.70
CA LYS A 151 -10.64 15.39 -2.31
C LYS A 151 -9.91 14.39 -1.41
N SER A 152 -9.67 13.18 -1.90
CA SER A 152 -8.95 12.15 -1.16
C SER A 152 -7.51 12.55 -0.86
N CYS A 153 -6.83 13.21 -1.81
CA CYS A 153 -5.46 13.68 -1.62
C CYS A 153 -5.36 15.05 -0.94
N ALA A 154 -6.47 15.68 -0.56
CA ALA A 154 -6.49 16.94 0.20
C ALA A 154 -6.48 16.71 1.73
N ILE A 155 -6.40 15.46 2.17
CA ILE A 155 -6.37 15.13 3.60
C ILE A 155 -4.96 15.32 4.16
N PRO A 156 -4.82 15.72 5.43
CA PRO A 156 -3.52 15.77 6.08
C PRO A 156 -2.86 14.38 6.17
N ILE A 157 -1.56 14.32 5.89
CA ILE A 157 -0.79 13.07 5.88
C ILE A 157 -0.78 12.39 7.25
N ASP A 158 -0.77 13.16 8.33
CA ASP A 158 -0.80 12.68 9.71
C ASP A 158 -2.12 11.96 10.10
N GLN A 159 -3.19 12.13 9.30
CA GLN A 159 -4.43 11.37 9.45
C GLN A 159 -4.37 9.99 8.81
N LEU A 160 -3.32 9.69 8.04
CA LEU A 160 -3.07 8.37 7.49
C LEU A 160 -2.18 7.57 8.43
N LYS A 161 -2.76 6.50 8.96
CA LYS A 161 -2.04 5.48 9.71
C LYS A 161 -2.17 4.15 8.98
N LEU A 162 -1.05 3.55 8.63
CA LEU A 162 -1.05 2.24 8.02
C LEU A 162 -1.40 1.20 9.11
N PRO A 163 -2.44 0.37 8.92
CA PRO A 163 -2.87 -0.57 9.95
C PRO A 163 -1.91 -1.74 10.16
N TYR A 164 -0.97 -1.94 9.24
CA TYR A 164 0.08 -2.96 9.28
C TYR A 164 1.39 -2.34 8.80
N ALA A 165 2.52 -2.88 9.20
CA ALA A 165 3.83 -2.34 8.82
C ALA A 165 4.10 -2.40 7.29
N SER A 166 3.53 -3.39 6.61
CA SER A 166 3.60 -3.53 5.16
C SER A 166 2.29 -4.12 4.64
N LEU A 167 1.74 -3.49 3.61
CA LEU A 167 0.52 -3.90 2.93
C LEU A 167 0.81 -4.15 1.46
N TYR A 168 0.05 -5.07 0.87
CA TYR A 168 -0.20 -5.10 -0.56
C TYR A 168 -1.69 -4.91 -0.79
N LEU A 169 -2.06 -3.92 -1.60
CA LEU A 169 -3.44 -3.63 -1.97
C LEU A 169 -3.72 -4.24 -3.34
N ASP A 170 -4.68 -5.16 -3.42
CA ASP A 170 -5.02 -5.86 -4.65
C ASP A 170 -6.14 -5.15 -5.44
N PHE A 171 -5.81 -4.60 -6.60
CA PHE A 171 -6.72 -3.82 -7.45
C PHE A 171 -7.16 -4.54 -8.72
N ARG A 172 -6.69 -5.78 -8.96
CA ARG A 172 -6.90 -6.51 -10.22
C ARG A 172 -8.37 -6.66 -10.62
N ASN A 173 -9.27 -6.72 -9.63
CA ASN A 173 -10.70 -6.91 -9.85
C ASN A 173 -11.52 -5.60 -9.73
N ALA A 174 -10.88 -4.44 -9.85
CA ALA A 174 -11.58 -3.16 -9.78
C ALA A 174 -12.44 -2.91 -11.03
N GLU A 175 -13.68 -2.48 -10.80
CA GLU A 175 -14.61 -2.07 -11.86
C GLU A 175 -15.17 -0.65 -11.57
N PRO A 176 -14.77 0.39 -12.32
CA PRO A 176 -13.80 0.36 -13.42
C PRO A 176 -12.36 0.06 -12.95
N PRO A 177 -11.46 -0.38 -13.86
CA PRO A 177 -10.05 -0.57 -13.55
C PRO A 177 -9.39 0.72 -13.04
N ILE A 178 -8.41 0.58 -12.14
CA ILE A 178 -7.60 1.70 -11.67
C ILE A 178 -6.53 1.95 -12.71
N VAL A 179 -6.51 3.15 -13.30
CA VAL A 179 -5.59 3.49 -14.39
C VAL A 179 -4.80 4.76 -14.09
N THR A 180 -3.57 4.83 -14.59
CA THR A 180 -2.80 6.08 -14.66
C THR A 180 -3.44 7.03 -15.69
N ARG A 181 -3.00 8.29 -15.72
CA ARG A 181 -3.47 9.26 -16.72
C ARG A 181 -3.11 8.83 -18.15
N SER A 182 -1.96 8.18 -18.35
CA SER A 182 -1.54 7.60 -19.63
C SER A 182 -2.29 6.30 -20.00
N GLY A 183 -3.06 5.73 -19.06
CA GLY A 183 -3.95 4.60 -19.31
C GLY A 183 -3.38 3.23 -18.91
N GLU A 184 -2.27 3.20 -18.17
CA GLU A 184 -1.70 1.96 -17.64
C GLU A 184 -2.59 1.41 -16.52
N VAL A 185 -2.91 0.11 -16.59
CA VAL A 185 -3.81 -0.54 -15.63
C VAL A 185 -3.03 -1.02 -14.41
N ILE A 186 -3.35 -0.46 -13.25
CA ILE A 186 -2.71 -0.82 -11.99
C ILE A 186 -3.34 -2.08 -11.40
N HIS A 187 -2.52 -3.10 -11.19
CA HIS A 187 -2.92 -4.38 -10.60
C HIS A 187 -2.88 -4.36 -9.08
N GLY A 188 -2.00 -3.58 -8.51
CA GLY A 188 -1.92 -3.44 -7.07
C GLY A 188 -0.81 -2.50 -6.65
N CYS A 189 -0.66 -2.37 -5.34
CA CYS A 189 0.30 -1.45 -4.76
C CYS A 189 0.84 -2.01 -3.44
N TYR A 190 2.15 -2.10 -3.29
CA TYR A 190 2.75 -2.23 -1.97
C TYR A 190 2.74 -0.88 -1.28
N VAL A 191 2.41 -0.87 0.01
CA VAL A 191 2.40 0.36 0.81
C VAL A 191 3.13 0.12 2.11
N GLN A 192 4.06 1.02 2.42
CA GLN A 192 4.84 1.04 3.65
C GLN A 192 4.85 2.45 4.22
N GLN A 193 4.81 2.55 5.55
CA GLN A 193 4.88 3.82 6.27
C GLN A 193 6.13 3.82 7.15
N LYS A 194 6.94 4.86 7.02
CA LYS A 194 8.17 5.07 7.81
C LYS A 194 8.07 6.39 8.55
N LEU A 195 8.60 6.40 9.77
CA LEU A 195 8.71 7.59 10.60
C LEU A 195 10.20 7.83 10.86
N ILE A 196 10.75 8.81 10.18
CA ILE A 196 12.19 9.11 10.21
C ILE A 196 12.40 10.30 11.14
N SER A 197 13.17 10.10 12.19
CA SER A 197 13.53 11.20 13.09
C SER A 197 14.30 12.30 12.35
N TRP A 198 14.09 13.57 12.72
CA TRP A 198 14.82 14.68 12.11
C TRP A 198 16.35 14.50 12.20
N ASP A 199 16.84 14.11 13.38
CA ASP A 199 18.27 13.83 13.61
C ASP A 199 18.78 12.69 12.73
N GLY A 200 17.96 11.65 12.53
CA GLY A 200 18.26 10.53 11.64
C GLY A 200 18.38 11.01 10.19
N ALA A 201 17.41 11.79 9.71
CA ALA A 201 17.40 12.36 8.37
C ALA A 201 18.64 13.26 8.11
N GLN A 202 19.02 14.09 9.07
CA GLN A 202 20.24 14.92 8.97
C GLN A 202 21.51 14.07 8.90
N ARG A 203 21.62 13.06 9.76
CA ARG A 203 22.82 12.21 9.85
C ARG A 203 23.14 11.49 8.55
N ILE A 204 22.11 11.03 7.83
CA ILE A 204 22.26 10.33 6.56
C ILE A 204 22.20 11.27 5.35
N ASN A 205 22.16 12.58 5.57
CA ASN A 205 22.00 13.58 4.52
C ASN A 205 20.77 13.31 3.63
N LEU A 206 19.65 12.89 4.24
CA LEU A 206 18.46 12.43 3.52
C LEU A 206 17.87 13.52 2.64
N ILE A 207 17.55 14.67 3.26
CA ILE A 207 16.87 15.77 2.56
C ILE A 207 17.80 16.32 1.48
N GLU A 208 19.03 16.69 1.85
CA GLU A 208 19.99 17.28 0.90
C GLU A 208 20.48 16.31 -0.17
N GLY A 209 20.44 15.00 0.12
CA GLY A 209 20.88 13.94 -0.78
C GLY A 209 19.84 13.53 -1.82
N ASP A 210 18.57 13.92 -1.64
CA ASP A 210 17.48 13.56 -2.53
C ASP A 210 16.80 14.83 -3.05
N ALA A 211 16.83 15.01 -4.37
CA ALA A 211 16.33 16.23 -4.99
C ALA A 211 14.80 16.41 -4.78
N SER A 212 14.03 15.32 -4.70
CA SER A 212 12.59 15.39 -4.44
C SER A 212 12.32 15.86 -3.02
N LEU A 213 13.06 15.34 -2.04
CA LEU A 213 12.93 15.73 -0.64
C LEU A 213 13.41 17.16 -0.40
N ARG A 214 14.48 17.62 -1.09
CA ARG A 214 14.87 19.04 -1.08
C ARG A 214 13.72 19.93 -1.53
N LEU A 215 13.08 19.61 -2.65
CA LEU A 215 11.96 20.40 -3.16
C LEU A 215 10.78 20.42 -2.17
N GLN A 216 10.48 19.28 -1.53
CA GLN A 216 9.47 19.21 -0.46
C GLN A 216 9.85 20.07 0.76
N ALA A 217 11.13 20.15 1.11
CA ALA A 217 11.62 21.03 2.17
C ALA A 217 11.52 22.52 1.78
N GLU A 218 11.89 22.88 0.55
CA GLU A 218 11.77 24.25 0.03
C GLU A 218 10.32 24.74 0.01
N ARG A 219 9.37 23.83 -0.24
CA ARG A 219 7.92 24.10 -0.20
C ARG A 219 7.32 24.12 1.20
N GLY A 220 8.11 23.79 2.22
CA GLY A 220 7.68 23.73 3.61
C GLY A 220 6.84 22.50 3.97
N ALA A 221 6.74 21.50 3.09
CA ALA A 221 6.15 20.20 3.40
C ALA A 221 7.02 19.42 4.40
N ILE A 222 8.35 19.57 4.29
CA ILE A 222 9.33 19.09 5.29
C ILE A 222 9.90 20.30 6.04
N GLN A 223 9.74 20.31 7.36
CA GLN A 223 10.11 21.40 8.26
C GLN A 223 11.28 21.00 9.15
N SER A 224 12.21 21.93 9.34
CA SER A 224 13.37 21.71 10.20
C SER A 224 12.98 21.43 11.64
N GLY A 225 13.65 20.45 12.25
CA GLY A 225 13.42 20.03 13.63
C GLY A 225 12.19 19.15 13.85
N LYS A 226 11.48 18.76 12.79
CA LYS A 226 10.33 17.85 12.87
C LYS A 226 10.61 16.53 12.18
N ASP A 227 10.14 15.45 12.80
CA ASP A 227 10.20 14.11 12.21
C ASP A 227 9.44 14.06 10.89
N ILE A 228 9.87 13.16 10.01
CA ILE A 228 9.38 13.03 8.64
C ILE A 228 8.57 11.74 8.56
N MET A 229 7.31 11.85 8.18
CA MET A 229 6.49 10.72 7.77
C MET A 229 6.68 10.48 6.28
N MET A 230 7.02 9.25 5.92
CA MET A 230 7.18 8.84 4.53
C MET A 230 6.27 7.67 4.22
N PHE A 231 5.45 7.81 3.17
CA PHE A 231 4.71 6.71 2.56
C PHE A 231 5.44 6.28 1.31
N GLN A 232 5.88 5.02 1.28
CA GLN A 232 6.48 4.40 0.11
C GLN A 232 5.44 3.52 -0.57
N MET A 233 5.23 3.77 -1.85
CA MET A 233 4.27 3.05 -2.68
C MET A 233 5.00 2.43 -3.86
N LEU A 234 4.75 1.15 -4.11
CA LEU A 234 5.25 0.47 -5.31
C LEU A 234 4.04 -0.06 -6.09
N PHE A 235 3.68 0.66 -7.15
CA PHE A 235 2.59 0.30 -8.04
C PHE A 235 3.05 -0.77 -9.02
N ILE A 236 2.20 -1.76 -9.23
CA ILE A 236 2.45 -2.90 -10.12
C ILE A 236 1.46 -2.80 -11.27
N TYR A 237 1.95 -2.88 -12.50
CA TYR A 237 1.13 -2.84 -13.71
C TYR A 237 1.73 -3.69 -14.82
N ASP A 238 0.85 -4.19 -15.68
CA ASP A 238 1.26 -4.97 -16.84
C ASP A 238 1.70 -4.05 -17.98
N THR A 239 2.63 -4.55 -18.79
CA THR A 239 2.92 -3.96 -20.09
C THR A 239 2.15 -4.68 -21.20
N ASN A 240 2.33 -4.24 -22.44
CA ASN A 240 1.78 -4.96 -23.59
C ASN A 240 2.34 -6.40 -23.74
N ASP A 241 3.45 -6.71 -23.06
CA ASP A 241 3.97 -8.06 -22.93
C ASP A 241 3.44 -8.70 -21.62
N PRO A 242 2.59 -9.75 -21.70
CA PRO A 242 2.00 -10.39 -20.53
C PRO A 242 3.00 -11.12 -19.62
N ASP A 243 4.24 -11.33 -20.10
CA ASP A 243 5.34 -11.89 -19.30
C ASP A 243 6.21 -10.79 -18.66
N ASN A 244 5.90 -9.51 -18.91
CA ASN A 244 6.65 -8.36 -18.41
C ASN A 244 5.77 -7.46 -17.54
N ILE A 245 6.08 -7.48 -16.24
CA ILE A 245 5.47 -6.62 -15.22
C ILE A 245 6.40 -5.44 -14.96
N MET A 246 5.84 -4.24 -14.98
CA MET A 246 6.55 -3.03 -14.59
C MET A 246 6.10 -2.56 -13.21
N ASN A 247 7.04 -1.91 -12.54
CA ASN A 247 6.84 -1.37 -11.21
C ASN A 247 7.18 0.12 -11.25
N ASN A 248 6.36 0.93 -10.58
CA ASN A 248 6.58 2.34 -10.42
C ASN A 248 6.58 2.72 -8.94
N ALA A 249 7.68 3.31 -8.49
CA ALA A 249 7.86 3.75 -7.11
C ALA A 249 7.38 5.19 -6.95
N PHE A 250 6.54 5.43 -5.96
CA PHE A 250 6.04 6.76 -5.62
C PHE A 250 6.17 6.99 -4.12
N ASN A 251 6.73 8.13 -3.73
CA ASN A 251 6.94 8.46 -2.33
C ASN A 251 6.21 9.76 -1.98
N ILE A 252 5.55 9.77 -0.81
CA ILE A 252 5.01 10.98 -0.18
C ILE A 252 5.82 11.22 1.09
N ALA A 253 6.37 12.41 1.26
CA ALA A 253 7.16 12.76 2.43
C ALA A 253 6.78 14.14 2.98
N ALA A 254 6.41 14.19 4.26
CA ALA A 254 6.08 15.43 4.94
C ALA A 254 6.43 15.36 6.44
N SER A 255 6.59 16.53 7.06
CA SER A 255 6.74 16.60 8.50
C SER A 255 5.46 16.19 9.23
N VAL A 256 5.64 15.45 10.31
CA VAL A 256 4.55 15.07 11.21
C VAL A 256 3.89 16.31 11.84
N ASP A 257 2.59 16.23 12.11
CA ASP A 257 1.79 17.25 12.81
C ASP A 257 1.80 18.66 12.17
N ALA A 258 2.13 18.75 10.88
CA ALA A 258 2.18 20.01 10.15
C ALA A 258 0.86 20.34 9.42
N GLY A 259 -0.14 19.45 9.47
CA GLY A 259 -1.40 19.62 8.74
C GLY A 259 -1.23 19.68 7.23
N ILE A 260 -0.11 19.17 6.72
CA ILE A 260 0.25 19.17 5.30
C ILE A 260 -0.62 18.13 4.59
N ALA A 261 -1.36 18.59 3.59
CA ALA A 261 -2.17 17.71 2.76
C ALA A 261 -1.29 16.85 1.84
N ILE A 262 -1.76 15.67 1.47
CA ILE A 262 -1.01 14.73 0.61
C ILE A 262 -0.59 15.39 -0.70
N ASN A 263 -1.53 16.09 -1.36
CA ASN A 263 -1.24 16.81 -2.60
C ASN A 263 -0.24 17.98 -2.44
N GLN A 264 0.10 18.39 -1.21
CA GLN A 264 1.14 19.39 -0.96
C GLN A 264 2.53 18.76 -0.76
N ALA A 265 2.61 17.43 -0.63
CA ALA A 265 3.83 16.68 -0.33
C ALA A 265 4.25 15.74 -1.46
N VAL A 266 3.88 16.09 -2.69
CA VAL A 266 4.12 15.33 -3.92
C VAL A 266 4.74 16.22 -4.99
N LEU A 267 5.27 15.59 -6.04
CA LEU A 267 5.81 16.26 -7.21
C LEU A 267 4.73 16.36 -8.30
N TYR A 268 4.63 17.51 -8.95
CA TYR A 268 3.73 17.76 -10.07
C TYR A 268 4.48 17.67 -11.42
N ASP A 269 3.77 17.68 -12.56
CA ASP A 269 4.37 17.59 -13.90
C ASP A 269 5.53 18.59 -14.08
N ASP A 270 5.31 19.86 -13.72
CA ASP A 270 6.32 20.92 -13.80
C ASP A 270 7.58 20.61 -12.96
N ASP A 271 7.45 19.82 -11.88
CA ASP A 271 8.59 19.46 -11.03
C ASP A 271 9.44 18.38 -11.69
N VAL A 272 8.78 17.38 -12.26
CA VAL A 272 9.38 16.25 -12.98
C VAL A 272 10.05 16.71 -14.27
N ASP A 273 9.50 17.72 -14.94
CA ASP A 273 10.08 18.27 -16.16
C ASP A 273 11.30 19.19 -15.87
N ASN A 274 11.26 19.96 -14.78
CA ASN A 274 12.30 20.96 -14.46
C ASN A 274 13.49 20.39 -13.69
N VAL A 275 13.31 19.26 -13.01
CA VAL A 275 14.37 18.55 -12.32
C VAL A 275 14.33 17.13 -12.83
N THR A 276 15.45 16.60 -13.31
CA THR A 276 15.55 15.24 -13.88
C THR A 276 15.32 14.20 -12.77
N PHE A 277 14.07 14.05 -12.33
CA PHE A 277 13.65 13.11 -11.30
C PHE A 277 13.41 11.74 -11.95
N ALA A 278 13.87 10.69 -11.28
CA ALA A 278 13.41 9.34 -11.56
C ALA A 278 12.07 9.13 -10.83
N GLY A 279 10.95 9.23 -11.55
CA GLY A 279 9.61 8.97 -11.01
C GLY A 279 8.50 9.71 -11.76
N ASP A 280 7.26 9.26 -11.57
CA ASP A 280 6.10 9.88 -12.19
C ASP A 280 5.49 11.01 -11.34
N SER A 281 4.86 11.95 -12.02
CA SER A 281 4.17 13.07 -11.39
C SER A 281 2.89 12.63 -10.66
N PHE A 282 2.43 13.48 -9.75
CA PHE A 282 1.16 13.28 -9.07
C PHE A 282 -0.01 13.28 -10.05
N GLU A 283 0.00 14.09 -11.11
CA GLU A 283 -1.06 14.09 -12.12
C GLU A 283 -1.16 12.75 -12.83
N GLU A 284 -0.02 12.15 -13.15
CA GLU A 284 0.05 10.82 -13.77
C GLU A 284 -0.53 9.74 -12.86
N MET A 285 -0.22 9.82 -11.56
CA MET A 285 -0.54 8.79 -10.57
C MET A 285 -1.73 9.12 -9.66
N SER A 286 -2.47 10.20 -9.93
CA SER A 286 -3.48 10.74 -9.01
C SER A 286 -4.61 9.77 -8.67
N ALA A 287 -5.12 9.01 -9.64
CA ALA A 287 -6.16 8.01 -9.43
C ALA A 287 -5.64 6.77 -8.66
N PRO A 288 -4.49 6.15 -9.04
CA PRO A 288 -3.85 5.10 -8.24
C PRO A 288 -3.56 5.50 -6.80
N ILE A 289 -2.97 6.69 -6.59
CA ILE A 289 -2.66 7.22 -5.25
C ILE A 289 -3.95 7.41 -4.47
N SER A 290 -4.96 8.06 -5.06
CA SER A 290 -6.28 8.22 -4.41
C SER A 290 -6.86 6.89 -3.95
N MET A 291 -6.77 5.84 -4.77
CA MET A 291 -7.26 4.51 -4.40
C MET A 291 -6.54 3.98 -3.16
N VAL A 292 -5.20 4.10 -3.10
CA VAL A 292 -4.41 3.75 -1.92
C VAL A 292 -4.87 4.54 -0.68
N ILE A 293 -5.01 5.85 -0.82
CA ILE A 293 -5.42 6.74 0.28
C ILE A 293 -6.83 6.38 0.77
N ASN A 294 -7.78 6.18 -0.14
CA ASN A 294 -9.16 5.79 0.16
C ASN A 294 -9.22 4.47 0.92
N THR A 295 -8.41 3.47 0.51
CA THR A 295 -8.33 2.20 1.24
C THR A 295 -7.82 2.41 2.66
N ILE A 296 -6.71 3.14 2.84
CA ILE A 296 -6.13 3.37 4.18
C ILE A 296 -7.12 4.13 5.06
N MET A 297 -7.76 5.18 4.54
CA MET A 297 -8.80 5.92 5.24
C MET A 297 -9.98 5.04 5.64
N TYR A 298 -10.46 4.18 4.73
CA TYR A 298 -11.52 3.24 5.04
C TYR A 298 -11.10 2.28 6.14
N MET A 299 -9.88 1.73 6.07
CA MET A 299 -9.36 0.86 7.11
C MET A 299 -9.27 1.57 8.45
N ASN A 300 -8.89 2.85 8.49
CA ASN A 300 -8.83 3.64 9.72
C ASN A 300 -10.21 4.04 10.28
N ALA A 301 -11.27 3.92 9.49
CA ALA A 301 -12.61 4.18 9.97
C ALA A 301 -13.03 3.17 11.05
N LYS A 302 -13.71 3.66 12.10
CA LYS A 302 -14.16 2.82 13.23
C LYS A 302 -15.06 1.66 12.83
N ASP A 303 -15.85 1.85 11.78
CA ASP A 303 -16.82 0.86 11.29
C ASP A 303 -16.24 -0.02 10.16
N SER A 304 -14.91 0.00 9.99
CA SER A 304 -14.21 -0.87 9.05
C SER A 304 -14.22 -2.31 9.57
N GLU A 305 -14.76 -3.23 8.77
CA GLU A 305 -14.70 -4.66 9.07
C GLU A 305 -13.59 -5.31 8.25
N ARG A 306 -12.79 -6.13 8.93
CA ARG A 306 -11.64 -6.82 8.37
C ARG A 306 -11.72 -8.30 8.75
N VAL A 307 -11.69 -9.17 7.76
CA VAL A 307 -11.80 -10.62 7.96
C VAL A 307 -10.58 -11.29 7.36
N GLU A 308 -9.84 -12.02 8.19
CA GLU A 308 -8.71 -12.83 7.72
C GLU A 308 -9.21 -14.11 7.06
N ILE A 309 -8.74 -14.37 5.84
CA ILE A 309 -9.06 -15.54 5.03
C ILE A 309 -7.77 -16.32 4.78
N LYS A 310 -7.70 -17.54 5.32
CA LYS A 310 -6.54 -18.44 5.24
C LYS A 310 -6.75 -19.54 4.19
N GLU A 311 -6.98 -19.13 2.94
CA GLU A 311 -7.35 -20.04 1.86
C GLU A 311 -6.20 -20.97 1.44
N ALA A 312 -5.00 -20.42 1.19
CA ALA A 312 -3.82 -21.21 0.82
C ALA A 312 -3.38 -22.12 1.97
N THR A 313 -3.38 -21.61 3.20
CA THR A 313 -3.08 -22.41 4.40
C THR A 313 -4.09 -23.55 4.55
N GLY A 314 -5.39 -23.28 4.44
CA GLY A 314 -6.45 -24.28 4.54
C GLY A 314 -6.34 -25.36 3.45
N MET A 315 -6.04 -24.97 2.21
CA MET A 315 -5.82 -25.90 1.11
C MET A 315 -4.56 -26.75 1.33
N THR A 316 -3.48 -26.18 1.86
CA THR A 316 -2.24 -26.91 2.17
C THR A 316 -2.50 -28.05 3.16
N HIS A 317 -3.32 -27.82 4.19
CA HIS A 317 -3.71 -28.86 5.13
C HIS A 317 -4.51 -29.99 4.46
N LYS A 318 -5.46 -29.65 3.57
CA LYS A 318 -6.23 -30.64 2.80
C LYS A 318 -5.30 -31.50 1.93
N ILE A 319 -4.31 -30.89 1.29
CA ILE A 319 -3.36 -31.61 0.43
C ILE A 319 -2.48 -32.60 1.21
N LYS A 320 -1.99 -32.22 2.40
CA LYS A 320 -1.18 -33.12 3.24
C LYS A 320 -1.92 -34.41 3.59
N SER A 321 -3.25 -34.38 3.61
CA SER A 321 -4.10 -35.56 3.84
C SER A 321 -4.25 -36.49 2.63
N LEU A 322 -3.83 -36.07 1.43
CA LEU A 322 -3.96 -36.87 0.21
C LEU A 322 -2.95 -38.02 0.17
N LYS A 323 -3.47 -39.25 0.11
CA LYS A 323 -2.65 -40.48 0.05
C LYS A 323 -1.99 -40.72 -1.32
N ASN A 324 -2.57 -40.20 -2.41
CA ASN A 324 -2.06 -40.44 -3.77
C ASN A 324 -1.00 -39.38 -4.15
N PRO A 325 0.27 -39.77 -4.41
CA PRO A 325 1.35 -38.83 -4.71
C PRO A 325 1.13 -37.96 -5.95
N SER A 326 0.53 -38.52 -7.02
CA SER A 326 0.26 -37.78 -8.25
C SER A 326 -0.84 -36.73 -8.06
N LYS A 327 -1.94 -37.10 -7.37
CA LYS A 327 -3.00 -36.15 -7.01
C LYS A 327 -2.47 -35.06 -6.07
N ARG A 328 -1.60 -35.43 -5.13
CA ARG A 328 -0.94 -34.50 -4.21
C ARG A 328 -0.08 -33.50 -4.97
N ARG A 329 0.82 -33.93 -5.86
CA ARG A 329 1.64 -33.03 -6.69
C ARG A 329 0.82 -32.08 -7.55
N LYS A 330 -0.24 -32.58 -8.20
CA LYS A 330 -1.16 -31.72 -9.00
C LYS A 330 -1.86 -30.67 -8.13
N ALA A 331 -2.30 -31.05 -6.94
CA ALA A 331 -2.93 -30.12 -6.01
C ALA A 331 -1.92 -29.10 -5.46
N GLU A 332 -0.68 -29.52 -5.16
CA GLU A 332 0.39 -28.63 -4.69
C GLU A 332 0.73 -27.57 -5.75
N ALA A 333 0.79 -27.97 -7.02
CA ALA A 333 0.97 -27.05 -8.13
C ALA A 333 -0.23 -26.09 -8.29
N ARG A 334 -1.45 -26.54 -8.00
CA ARG A 334 -2.67 -25.73 -8.05
C ARG A 334 -2.72 -24.67 -6.95
N ILE A 335 -2.36 -25.03 -5.71
CA ILE A 335 -2.28 -24.06 -4.60
C ILE A 335 -1.42 -22.86 -4.97
N LYS A 336 -0.23 -23.13 -5.51
CA LYS A 336 0.73 -22.08 -5.90
C LYS A 336 0.25 -21.13 -7.01
N ARG A 337 -0.85 -21.45 -7.70
CA ARG A 337 -1.35 -20.68 -8.85
C ARG A 337 -2.70 -20.01 -8.62
N GLU A 338 -3.51 -20.55 -7.71
CA GLU A 338 -4.93 -20.15 -7.57
C GLU A 338 -5.29 -19.63 -6.17
N PHE A 339 -4.50 -19.93 -5.14
CA PHE A 339 -4.91 -19.70 -3.76
C PHE A 339 -3.86 -18.89 -3.00
N TYR A 340 -4.31 -17.90 -2.23
CA TYR A 340 -3.48 -17.06 -1.38
C TYR A 340 -4.22 -16.71 -0.08
N ASP A 341 -3.47 -16.35 0.97
CA ASP A 341 -4.06 -15.87 2.22
C ASP A 341 -4.19 -14.34 2.15
N TYR A 342 -5.29 -13.79 2.66
CA TYR A 342 -5.57 -12.35 2.56
C TYR A 342 -6.46 -11.85 3.70
N VAL A 343 -6.51 -10.53 3.86
CA VAL A 343 -7.50 -9.85 4.69
C VAL A 343 -8.52 -9.21 3.78
N ARG A 344 -9.78 -9.65 3.87
CA ARG A 344 -10.89 -9.03 3.14
C ARG A 344 -11.48 -7.88 3.93
N ILE A 345 -11.67 -6.75 3.26
CA ILE A 345 -12.36 -5.57 3.81
C ILE A 345 -13.71 -5.32 3.11
N GLY A 346 -14.66 -4.72 3.82
CA GLY A 346 -15.94 -4.29 3.24
C GLY A 346 -17.01 -5.37 3.09
N LYS A 347 -16.86 -6.52 3.76
CA LYS A 347 -17.79 -7.66 3.65
C LYS A 347 -19.24 -7.29 3.99
N GLN A 348 -19.46 -6.31 4.86
CA GLN A 348 -20.79 -5.82 5.24
C GLN A 348 -21.57 -5.14 4.09
N PHE A 349 -20.94 -4.91 2.94
CA PHE A 349 -21.58 -4.33 1.77
C PHE A 349 -21.84 -5.43 0.75
N SER A 350 -23.10 -5.82 0.56
CA SER A 350 -23.52 -6.66 -0.55
C SER A 350 -24.76 -6.06 -1.19
N PHE A 351 -24.64 -5.65 -2.44
CA PHE A 351 -25.70 -5.01 -3.21
C PHE A 351 -26.40 -5.95 -4.19
N GLU A 352 -25.98 -7.21 -4.26
CA GLU A 352 -26.59 -8.22 -5.13
C GLU A 352 -28.10 -8.35 -4.88
N GLY A 353 -28.87 -8.28 -5.97
CA GLY A 353 -30.34 -8.42 -5.93
C GLY A 353 -31.10 -7.25 -5.29
N LEU A 354 -30.47 -6.10 -4.99
CA LEU A 354 -31.19 -4.92 -4.47
C LEU A 354 -32.08 -4.22 -5.52
N PHE A 355 -31.90 -4.55 -6.81
CA PHE A 355 -32.68 -4.00 -7.92
C PHE A 355 -33.04 -5.07 -8.96
N GLU A 356 -33.42 -6.27 -8.53
CA GLU A 356 -34.15 -7.16 -9.42
C GLU A 356 -35.44 -6.44 -9.84
N ARG A 357 -35.59 -6.28 -11.16
CA ARG A 357 -36.61 -5.46 -11.82
C ARG A 357 -38.01 -5.88 -11.35
N ASP A 358 -38.57 -5.15 -10.40
CA ASP A 358 -40.00 -5.21 -10.14
C ASP A 358 -40.67 -3.84 -10.33
N ALA A 359 -41.49 -3.85 -11.38
CA ALA A 359 -42.77 -3.16 -11.54
C ALA A 359 -42.79 -1.63 -11.71
N GLU A 360 -43.37 -1.24 -12.86
CA GLU A 360 -44.24 -0.08 -13.08
C GLU A 360 -44.43 0.85 -11.86
N SER A 361 -43.45 1.72 -11.62
CA SER A 361 -43.67 2.84 -10.69
C SER A 361 -44.50 3.91 -11.41
N GLY A 362 -45.71 4.14 -10.91
CA GLY A 362 -46.58 5.23 -11.34
C GLY A 362 -45.80 6.56 -11.35
N LYS A 363 -46.12 7.41 -12.33
CA LYS A 363 -45.35 8.58 -12.80
C LYS A 363 -44.86 9.60 -11.74
N ASP A 364 -45.27 9.48 -10.48
CA ASP A 364 -44.99 10.45 -9.42
C ASP A 364 -44.12 9.94 -8.24
N LYS A 365 -43.72 8.66 -8.19
CA LYS A 365 -42.83 8.15 -7.12
C LYS A 365 -41.40 7.97 -7.63
N LYS A 366 -40.44 8.68 -7.02
CA LYS A 366 -39.01 8.48 -7.27
C LYS A 366 -38.65 7.02 -7.00
N SER A 367 -38.07 6.35 -7.99
CA SER A 367 -37.68 4.94 -7.88
C SER A 367 -36.70 4.72 -6.72
N PRO A 368 -36.79 3.55 -6.06
CA PRO A 368 -35.78 3.13 -5.09
C PRO A 368 -34.39 3.17 -5.74
N HIS A 369 -33.41 3.73 -5.03
CA HIS A 369 -32.03 3.78 -5.52
C HIS A 369 -31.05 3.73 -4.36
N LEU A 370 -29.83 3.28 -4.66
CA LEU A 370 -28.73 3.21 -3.70
C LEU A 370 -27.96 4.52 -3.71
N ARG A 371 -27.85 5.17 -2.55
CA ARG A 371 -26.84 6.20 -2.32
C ARG A 371 -25.57 5.51 -1.86
N LEU A 372 -24.52 5.60 -2.67
CA LEU A 372 -23.23 4.97 -2.37
C LEU A 372 -22.58 5.55 -1.11
N GLY A 373 -21.77 4.71 -0.47
CA GLY A 373 -20.92 5.15 0.62
C GLY A 373 -19.87 6.15 0.15
N HIS A 374 -19.48 7.06 1.03
CA HIS A 374 -18.52 8.12 0.71
C HIS A 374 -17.84 8.61 1.99
N PHE A 375 -16.67 9.22 1.84
CA PHE A 375 -16.05 9.95 2.94
C PHE A 375 -16.74 11.29 3.19
N HIS A 376 -16.94 11.62 4.46
CA HIS A 376 -17.45 12.91 4.88
C HIS A 376 -16.56 13.51 5.96
N THR A 377 -16.22 14.79 5.81
CA THR A 377 -15.42 15.54 6.78
C THR A 377 -16.36 16.20 7.79
N TYR A 378 -16.20 15.83 9.07
CA TYR A 378 -16.89 16.42 10.19
C TYR A 378 -15.97 17.39 10.93
N TYR A 379 -16.51 18.53 11.37
CA TYR A 379 -15.79 19.42 12.28
C TYR A 379 -16.05 18.98 13.72
N VAL A 380 -14.98 18.60 14.41
CA VAL A 380 -14.98 18.14 15.80
C VAL A 380 -14.31 19.17 16.72
N GLY A 381 -14.51 19.03 18.02
CA GLY A 381 -14.04 19.97 19.02
C GLY A 381 -15.01 21.13 19.30
N GLU A 382 -14.52 22.13 20.03
CA GLU A 382 -15.34 23.23 20.50
C GLU A 382 -15.78 24.14 19.35
N ARG A 383 -17.07 24.46 19.33
CA ARG A 383 -17.66 25.32 18.29
C ARG A 383 -17.52 26.80 18.60
N LEU A 384 -17.22 27.14 19.84
CA LEU A 384 -17.17 28.49 20.39
C LEU A 384 -15.78 28.76 20.96
N GLN A 385 -15.29 29.99 20.79
CA GLN A 385 -14.00 30.41 21.33
C GLN A 385 -14.08 30.53 22.86
N ARG A 386 -12.97 30.25 23.54
CA ARG A 386 -12.86 30.38 24.99
C ARG A 386 -11.67 31.24 25.40
N ASP A 387 -11.81 31.91 26.54
CA ASP A 387 -10.71 32.64 27.20
C ASP A 387 -9.73 31.67 27.92
N ALA A 388 -8.68 32.22 28.52
CA ALA A 388 -7.63 31.46 29.19
C ALA A 388 -8.15 30.67 30.41
N GLU A 389 -9.29 31.10 30.96
CA GLU A 389 -9.99 30.51 32.09
C GLU A 389 -11.03 29.46 31.67
N GLY A 390 -11.25 29.27 30.36
CA GLY A 390 -12.16 28.28 29.80
C GLY A 390 -13.62 28.74 29.69
N ASN A 391 -13.91 30.04 29.77
CA ASN A 391 -15.25 30.59 29.56
C ASN A 391 -15.48 30.93 28.09
N VAL A 392 -16.73 30.78 27.62
CA VAL A 392 -17.11 31.12 26.24
C VAL A 392 -17.00 32.63 26.02
N ILE A 393 -16.19 33.02 25.03
CA ILE A 393 -16.10 34.41 24.57
C ILE A 393 -17.42 34.77 23.87
N ARG A 394 -18.02 35.90 24.27
CA ARG A 394 -19.29 36.39 23.74
C ARG A 394 -19.10 37.69 22.97
N ASP A 395 -19.89 37.88 21.92
CA ASP A 395 -19.93 39.12 21.15
C ASP A 395 -20.72 40.22 21.88
N GLU A 396 -20.82 41.40 21.25
CA GLU A 396 -21.54 42.56 21.77
C GLU A 396 -23.04 42.29 22.00
N ASN A 397 -23.60 41.24 21.39
CA ASN A 397 -24.99 40.80 21.54
C ASN A 397 -25.14 39.63 22.53
N GLY A 398 -24.06 39.23 23.21
CA GLY A 398 -24.04 38.12 24.17
C GLY A 398 -24.04 36.73 23.54
N GLN A 399 -23.89 36.61 22.20
CA GLN A 399 -23.79 35.33 21.52
C GLN A 399 -22.35 34.80 21.56
N GLY A 400 -22.18 33.48 21.71
CA GLY A 400 -20.86 32.87 21.72
C GLY A 400 -20.16 33.05 20.36
N VAL A 401 -18.92 33.53 20.37
CA VAL A 401 -18.14 33.73 19.15
C VAL A 401 -17.74 32.37 18.59
N PRO A 402 -18.12 32.02 17.34
CA PRO A 402 -17.79 30.73 16.78
C PRO A 402 -16.28 30.61 16.51
N VAL A 403 -15.74 29.40 16.70
CA VAL A 403 -14.42 29.05 16.16
C VAL A 403 -14.54 29.02 14.64
N PRO A 404 -13.68 29.72 13.88
CA PRO A 404 -13.69 29.69 12.42
C PRO A 404 -13.51 28.26 11.90
N PRO A 405 -14.19 27.84 10.81
CA PRO A 405 -14.07 26.48 10.28
C PRO A 405 -12.62 26.04 9.99
N GLY A 406 -11.76 26.96 9.55
CA GLY A 406 -10.33 26.67 9.29
C GLY A 406 -9.47 26.42 10.53
N LYS A 407 -9.98 26.72 11.73
CA LYS A 407 -9.31 26.47 13.02
C LYS A 407 -9.94 25.30 13.79
N ARG A 408 -10.98 24.66 13.24
CA ARG A 408 -11.63 23.50 13.86
C ARG A 408 -10.90 22.23 13.49
N GLU A 409 -10.83 21.33 14.43
CA GLU A 409 -10.34 19.98 14.20
C GLU A 409 -11.29 19.27 13.22
N LYS A 410 -10.72 18.48 12.30
CA LYS A 410 -11.46 17.76 11.26
C LYS A 410 -11.32 16.26 11.49
N GLU A 411 -12.43 15.56 11.51
CA GLU A 411 -12.50 14.10 11.53
C GLU A 411 -13.12 13.62 10.23
N ILE A 412 -12.45 12.74 9.50
CA ILE A 412 -12.99 12.14 8.29
C ILE A 412 -13.62 10.79 8.65
N LYS A 413 -14.87 10.58 8.24
CA LYS A 413 -15.59 9.32 8.47
C LYS A 413 -16.10 8.72 7.18
N TRP A 414 -16.10 7.39 7.14
CA TRP A 414 -16.86 6.65 6.15
C TRP A 414 -18.35 6.75 6.46
N VAL A 415 -19.12 7.25 5.50
CA VAL A 415 -20.59 7.21 5.54
C VAL A 415 -21.02 5.97 4.75
N ALA A 416 -21.63 5.02 5.44
CA ALA A 416 -22.07 3.78 4.80
C ALA A 416 -23.16 4.02 3.73
N PRO A 417 -23.23 3.17 2.69
CA PRO A 417 -24.28 3.21 1.67
C PRO A 417 -25.68 3.07 2.28
N VAL A 418 -26.65 3.76 1.70
CA VAL A 418 -28.05 3.78 2.18
C VAL A 418 -29.01 3.63 1.01
N LEU A 419 -30.04 2.82 1.20
CA LEU A 419 -31.13 2.66 0.25
C LEU A 419 -32.16 3.79 0.44
N ILE A 420 -32.48 4.50 -0.64
CA ILE A 420 -33.38 5.65 -0.64
C ILE A 420 -34.68 5.27 -1.36
N ASN A 421 -35.81 5.76 -0.85
CA ASN A 421 -37.16 5.53 -1.39
C ASN A 421 -37.60 4.04 -1.46
N ALA A 422 -36.93 3.14 -0.73
CA ALA A 422 -37.31 1.73 -0.68
C ALA A 422 -38.36 1.43 0.39
N SER A 423 -39.09 0.32 0.21
CA SER A 423 -40.12 -0.09 1.16
C SER A 423 -39.52 -0.51 2.50
N GLU A 424 -40.31 -0.53 3.57
CA GLU A 424 -39.85 -1.04 4.88
C GLU A 424 -39.37 -2.50 4.80
N ARG A 425 -39.91 -3.29 3.86
CA ARG A 425 -39.50 -4.67 3.60
C ARG A 425 -38.08 -4.73 3.03
N ASP A 426 -37.78 -3.91 2.02
CA ASP A 426 -36.45 -3.84 1.38
C ASP A 426 -35.42 -3.28 2.36
N ASN A 427 -35.82 -2.28 3.17
CA ASN A 427 -34.98 -1.75 4.24
C ASN A 427 -34.67 -2.79 5.33
N LYS A 428 -35.63 -3.65 5.69
CA LYS A 428 -35.40 -4.77 6.61
C LYS A 428 -34.47 -5.82 5.98
N GLN A 429 -34.67 -6.18 4.72
CA GLN A 429 -33.84 -7.16 4.01
C GLN A 429 -32.39 -6.67 3.85
N HIS A 430 -32.18 -5.38 3.56
CA HIS A 430 -30.85 -4.74 3.54
C HIS A 430 -30.20 -4.73 4.94
N LYS A 431 -30.95 -4.45 6.01
CA LYS A 431 -30.42 -4.52 7.39
C LYS A 431 -30.05 -5.94 7.82
N THR A 432 -30.81 -6.96 7.41
CA THR A 432 -30.50 -8.36 7.72
C THR A 432 -29.26 -8.86 6.96
N ARG A 433 -29.04 -8.38 5.73
CA ARG A 433 -27.84 -8.71 4.92
C ARG A 433 -26.55 -8.06 5.42
N ARG A 434 -26.63 -6.98 6.21
CA ARG A 434 -25.48 -6.37 6.90
C ARG A 434 -24.90 -7.22 8.05
N ILE A 435 -25.54 -8.33 8.46
CA ILE A 435 -25.19 -9.10 9.67
C ILE A 435 -24.70 -10.53 9.34
N GLN A 436 -24.33 -10.85 8.08
CA GLN A 436 -23.73 -12.15 7.71
C GLN A 436 -22.40 -11.96 7.00
#